data_AF-A0A8H3A6T0-F1
#
_entry.id   AF-A0A8H3A6T0-F1
#
_cell.length_a   1.000
_cell.length_b   1.000
_cell.length_c   1.000
_cell.angle_alpha   90.00
_cell.angle_beta   90.00
_cell.angle_gamma   90.00
#
_symmetry.space_group_name_H-M   'P 1'
#
loop_
_entity.id
_entity.type
_entity.pdbx_description
1 polymer ?
#
loop_
_entity_poly.entity_id
_entity_poly.type
_entity_poly.pdbx_seq_one_letter_code
_entity_poly.pdbx_strand_id
1 'polypeptide(L)'
;MISLASRGRTWICYHARRTSSSIKLTLQSVSVIEHPPPSVLDTLTNTNGSKSVTNWETAAARKRDDHANRLKPYVHWGLGDLAPPPSHKKVTSLVHARLTDQERSFFASDVTDLTQRLAAKECAAVEVTTAFCKATDAAQELTNCVTEVMFTQALARAHELDAHILETGGVAGPLHGIPVSIKDHICVKVEDTSTGFVAWAGRTVAEEDAAIVQILHAAGAIIYFKTTNPQSLFVPLFTN
;
A
#
# COMPACT_ATOMS: atom_id res chain seq x y z
N MET A 1 -18.00 -14.58 -9.58
CA MET A 1 -18.60 -14.50 -8.24
C MET A 1 -17.71 -15.26 -7.27
N ILE A 2 -16.87 -14.54 -6.54
CA ILE A 2 -16.05 -15.06 -5.46
C ILE A 2 -16.87 -14.82 -4.19
N SER A 3 -17.33 -15.88 -3.54
CA SER A 3 -17.94 -15.78 -2.21
C SER A 3 -16.84 -15.99 -1.19
N LEU A 4 -16.58 -14.96 -0.38
CA LEU A 4 -15.66 -15.00 0.74
C LEU A 4 -16.46 -15.24 2.01
N ALA A 5 -16.27 -16.40 2.64
CA ALA A 5 -16.77 -16.67 3.98
C ALA A 5 -15.59 -16.54 4.96
N SER A 6 -15.66 -15.58 5.89
CA SER A 6 -14.64 -15.43 6.93
C SER A 6 -14.95 -16.33 8.13
N ARG A 7 -13.99 -17.18 8.50
CA ARG A 7 -13.90 -17.80 9.83
C ARG A 7 -12.46 -17.65 10.30
N GLY A 8 -12.15 -16.52 10.92
CA GLY A 8 -10.83 -16.23 11.49
C GLY A 8 -9.79 -15.72 10.49
N ARG A 9 -8.51 -15.72 10.92
CA ARG A 9 -7.32 -15.19 10.20
C ARG A 9 -6.88 -16.06 9.01
N THR A 10 -7.84 -16.57 8.23
CA THR A 10 -7.54 -17.47 7.12
C THR A 10 -8.48 -17.18 5.97
N TRP A 11 -7.92 -16.84 4.81
CA TRP A 11 -8.66 -16.59 3.59
C TRP A 11 -8.63 -17.86 2.73
N ILE A 12 -9.81 -18.37 2.39
CA ILE A 12 -9.95 -19.56 1.53
C ILE A 12 -10.51 -19.09 0.18
N CYS A 13 -9.72 -19.23 -0.88
CA CYS A 13 -10.17 -18.95 -2.25
C CYS A 13 -10.87 -20.17 -2.85
N TYR A 14 -12.12 -19.99 -3.30
CA TYR A 14 -12.85 -20.98 -4.10
C TYR A 14 -12.93 -20.52 -5.56
N HIS A 15 -12.72 -21.43 -6.51
CA HIS A 15 -12.99 -21.19 -7.93
C HIS A 15 -14.23 -21.98 -8.37
N ALA A 16 -15.26 -21.28 -8.84
CA ALA A 16 -16.44 -21.89 -9.43
C ALA A 16 -16.26 -22.02 -10.95
N ARG A 17 -16.29 -23.24 -11.49
CA ARG A 17 -16.25 -23.49 -12.94
C ARG A 17 -17.67 -23.82 -13.42
N ARG A 18 -18.23 -23.00 -14.31
CA ARG A 18 -19.60 -23.16 -14.83
C ARG A 18 -19.58 -24.07 -16.05
N THR A 19 -20.32 -25.18 -16.02
CA THR A 19 -20.69 -25.93 -17.23
C THR A 19 -22.18 -25.79 -17.48
N SER A 20 -22.61 -26.07 -18.72
CA SER A 20 -23.95 -25.75 -19.27
C SER A 20 -25.15 -26.34 -18.51
N SER A 21 -24.94 -27.12 -17.44
CA SER A 21 -26.04 -27.83 -16.77
C SER A 21 -25.97 -27.91 -15.23
N SER A 22 -24.89 -27.47 -14.56
CA SER A 22 -24.81 -27.38 -13.08
C SER A 22 -23.49 -26.73 -12.59
N ILE A 23 -23.50 -26.12 -11.40
CA ILE A 23 -22.30 -25.64 -10.70
C ILE A 23 -21.77 -26.76 -9.79
N LYS A 24 -20.57 -27.29 -10.07
CA LYS A 24 -19.83 -28.16 -9.14
C LYS A 24 -18.71 -27.33 -8.50
N LEU A 25 -18.68 -27.28 -7.18
CA LEU A 25 -17.57 -26.74 -6.38
C LEU A 25 -16.58 -27.88 -6.14
N THR A 26 -15.40 -27.80 -6.75
CA THR A 26 -14.33 -28.78 -6.54
C THR A 26 -13.19 -28.11 -5.78
N LEU A 27 -12.82 -28.66 -4.62
CA LEU A 27 -11.63 -28.24 -3.85
C LEU A 27 -10.37 -28.68 -4.60
N GLN A 28 -9.62 -27.74 -5.16
CA GLN A 28 -8.24 -27.97 -5.59
C GLN A 28 -7.30 -27.19 -4.67
N SER A 29 -6.53 -27.95 -3.88
CA SER A 29 -5.37 -27.55 -3.06
C SER A 29 -5.50 -26.30 -2.19
N VAL A 30 -5.38 -26.51 -0.87
CA VAL A 30 -5.28 -25.44 0.12
C VAL A 30 -3.88 -24.83 0.07
N SER A 31 -3.76 -23.61 -0.45
CA SER A 31 -2.57 -22.79 -0.28
C SER A 31 -2.84 -21.80 0.84
N VAL A 32 -2.28 -22.03 2.01
CA VAL A 32 -2.34 -21.08 3.13
C VAL A 32 -1.39 -19.93 2.81
N ILE A 33 -1.93 -18.74 2.52
CA ILE A 33 -1.14 -17.51 2.49
C ILE A 33 -1.20 -16.94 3.91
N GLU A 34 -0.25 -17.35 4.75
CA GLU A 34 -0.03 -16.68 6.03
C GLU A 34 0.66 -15.34 5.75
N HIS A 35 0.03 -14.23 6.12
CA HIS A 35 0.80 -13.02 6.38
C HIS A 35 1.78 -13.35 7.50
N PRO A 36 3.09 -13.07 7.36
CA PRO A 36 3.99 -13.22 8.49
C PRO A 36 3.41 -12.38 9.64
N PRO A 37 3.28 -12.93 10.86
CA PRO A 37 2.85 -12.12 11.99
C PRO A 37 3.78 -10.90 12.09
N PRO A 38 3.29 -9.72 12.55
CA PRO A 38 4.20 -8.66 12.98
C PRO A 38 5.16 -9.33 13.94
N SER A 39 6.46 -9.35 13.58
CA SER A 39 7.46 -10.18 14.24
C SER A 39 7.29 -10.03 15.75
N VAL A 40 6.77 -11.10 16.37
CA VAL A 40 6.61 -11.16 17.81
C VAL A 40 7.99 -10.86 18.36
N LEU A 41 8.07 -9.82 19.19
CA LEU A 41 9.25 -9.50 19.97
C LEU A 41 9.84 -10.83 20.46
N ASP A 42 11.02 -11.21 19.96
CA ASP A 42 11.78 -12.29 20.55
C ASP A 42 11.95 -11.91 22.02
N THR A 43 11.13 -12.54 22.86
CA THR A 43 11.18 -12.39 24.30
C THR A 43 12.35 -13.26 24.75
N LEU A 44 13.56 -12.83 24.42
CA LEU A 44 14.76 -13.33 25.06
C LEU A 44 14.77 -12.73 26.46
N THR A 45 14.33 -13.54 27.41
CA THR A 45 14.58 -13.34 28.84
C THR A 45 16.09 -13.28 29.05
N ASN A 46 16.63 -12.07 28.97
CA ASN A 46 17.99 -11.81 29.39
C ASN A 46 17.98 -11.80 30.93
N THR A 47 18.34 -12.92 31.54
CA THR A 47 18.66 -13.04 32.96
C THR A 47 19.99 -12.32 33.25
N ASN A 48 20.02 -11.02 32.99
CA ASN A 48 20.99 -10.03 33.45
C ASN A 48 20.55 -8.69 32.84
N GLY A 49 20.43 -7.65 33.67
CA GLY A 49 19.87 -6.33 33.34
C GLY A 49 20.63 -5.51 32.29
N SER A 50 20.79 -6.05 31.08
CA SER A 50 21.34 -5.38 29.91
C SER A 50 20.23 -5.22 28.88
N LYS A 51 19.72 -3.99 28.75
CA LYS A 51 18.85 -3.59 27.64
C LYS A 51 19.54 -3.99 26.33
N SER A 52 18.91 -4.84 25.53
CA SER A 52 19.38 -5.18 24.18
C SER A 52 19.34 -3.92 23.31
N VAL A 53 20.45 -3.19 23.27
CA VAL A 53 20.63 -2.08 22.33
C VAL A 53 20.82 -2.72 20.96
N THR A 54 19.73 -2.88 20.22
CA THR A 54 19.83 -3.16 18.78
C THR A 54 20.57 -1.98 18.15
N ASN A 55 21.70 -2.26 17.51
CA ASN A 55 22.46 -1.26 16.75
C ASN A 55 21.53 -0.64 15.68
N TRP A 56 21.61 0.68 15.47
CA TRP A 56 20.78 1.40 14.51
C TRP A 56 20.96 0.87 13.09
N GLU A 57 22.15 0.35 12.75
CA GLU A 57 22.43 -0.29 11.46
C GLU A 57 21.57 -1.52 11.24
N THR A 58 21.37 -2.32 12.29
CA THR A 58 20.52 -3.51 12.25
C THR A 58 19.05 -3.13 12.10
N ALA A 59 18.59 -2.08 12.80
CA ALA A 59 17.22 -1.58 12.65
C ALA A 59 16.96 -1.05 11.23
N ALA A 60 17.90 -0.26 10.69
CA ALA A 60 17.83 0.27 9.33
C ALA A 60 17.86 -0.85 8.27
N ALA A 61 18.72 -1.87 8.44
CA ALA A 61 18.77 -3.02 7.54
C ALA A 61 17.45 -3.79 7.52
N ARG A 62 16.91 -4.13 8.70
CA ARG A 62 15.60 -4.80 8.81
C ARG A 62 14.49 -4.01 8.12
N LYS A 63 14.50 -2.67 8.26
CA LYS A 63 13.47 -1.84 7.63
C LYS A 63 13.57 -1.81 6.11
N ARG A 64 14.80 -1.76 5.56
CA ARG A 64 15.03 -1.90 4.12
C ARG A 64 14.60 -3.27 3.61
N ASP A 65 14.86 -4.33 4.38
CA ASP A 65 14.47 -5.69 4.01
C ASP A 65 12.94 -5.85 4.02
N ASP A 66 12.23 -5.33 5.04
CA ASP A 66 10.77 -5.29 5.09
C ASP A 66 10.20 -4.54 3.87
N HIS A 67 10.71 -3.35 3.59
CA HIS A 67 10.31 -2.56 2.43
C HIS A 67 10.52 -3.31 1.11
N ALA A 68 11.71 -3.91 0.90
CA ALA A 68 12.01 -4.70 -0.29
C ALA A 68 11.11 -5.94 -0.41
N ASN A 69 10.82 -6.61 0.71
CA ASN A 69 9.92 -7.77 0.73
C ASN A 69 8.48 -7.39 0.36
N ARG A 70 8.00 -6.21 0.79
CA ARG A 70 6.67 -5.69 0.43
C ARG A 70 6.56 -5.29 -1.04
N LEU A 71 7.66 -4.84 -1.66
CA LEU A 71 7.71 -4.54 -3.11
C LEU A 71 7.97 -5.75 -3.99
N LYS A 72 8.54 -6.83 -3.45
CA LYS A 72 8.89 -8.05 -4.21
C LYS A 72 7.76 -8.59 -5.12
N PRO A 73 6.48 -8.63 -4.71
CA PRO A 73 5.38 -9.07 -5.60
C PRO A 73 5.17 -8.15 -6.81
N TYR A 74 5.64 -6.90 -6.73
CA TYR A 74 5.35 -5.81 -7.66
C TYR A 74 6.57 -5.42 -8.51
N VAL A 75 7.68 -6.14 -8.44
CA VAL A 75 8.93 -5.86 -9.17
C VAL A 75 8.77 -5.65 -10.69
N HIS A 76 7.70 -6.19 -11.28
CA HIS A 76 7.39 -6.02 -12.70
C HIS A 76 6.85 -4.62 -13.06
N TRP A 77 6.48 -3.81 -12.07
CA TRP A 77 6.03 -2.42 -12.23
C TRP A 77 7.18 -1.42 -12.29
N GLY A 78 8.33 -1.76 -11.72
CA GLY A 78 9.54 -0.96 -11.69
C GLY A 78 10.07 -0.58 -13.09
N LEU A 79 10.94 0.42 -13.14
CA LEU A 79 11.47 0.99 -14.38
C LEU A 79 12.36 0.02 -15.15
N GLY A 80 13.05 -0.89 -14.45
CA GLY A 80 14.01 -1.82 -15.04
C GLY A 80 15.00 -1.09 -15.95
N ASP A 81 15.05 -1.47 -17.22
CA ASP A 81 15.94 -0.88 -18.23
C ASP A 81 15.69 0.62 -18.52
N LEU A 82 14.57 1.18 -18.06
CA LEU A 82 14.27 2.61 -18.18
C LEU A 82 14.84 3.43 -17.02
N ALA A 83 15.47 2.79 -16.03
CA ALA A 83 16.09 3.47 -14.91
C ALA A 83 17.25 4.35 -15.41
N PRO A 84 17.24 5.66 -15.11
CA PRO A 84 18.27 6.57 -15.59
C PRO A 84 19.57 6.40 -14.79
N PRO A 85 20.72 6.83 -15.32
CA PRO A 85 21.95 6.86 -14.54
C PRO A 85 21.84 7.82 -13.34
N PRO A 86 22.61 7.63 -12.25
CA PRO A 86 22.54 8.47 -11.05
C PRO A 86 22.80 9.97 -11.28
N SER A 87 23.42 10.35 -12.41
CA SER A 87 23.66 11.74 -12.80
C SER A 87 22.41 12.46 -13.34
N HIS A 88 21.34 11.72 -13.66
CA HIS A 88 20.13 12.29 -14.24
C HIS A 88 19.21 12.87 -13.16
N LYS A 89 19.08 14.20 -13.12
CA LYS A 89 18.33 14.89 -12.05
C LYS A 89 16.82 15.00 -12.29
N LYS A 90 16.36 15.08 -13.55
CA LYS A 90 14.95 15.35 -13.88
C LYS A 90 14.21 14.06 -14.20
N VAL A 91 13.65 13.42 -13.19
CA VAL A 91 13.05 12.08 -13.30
C VAL A 91 11.52 12.07 -13.43
N THR A 92 10.87 13.24 -13.41
CA THR A 92 9.40 13.36 -13.37
C THR A 92 8.69 12.64 -14.53
N SER A 93 9.25 12.72 -15.74
CA SER A 93 8.66 12.04 -16.91
C SER A 93 8.79 10.52 -16.88
N LEU A 94 9.75 10.00 -16.11
CA LEU A 94 10.03 8.57 -16.03
C LEU A 94 9.01 7.83 -15.15
N VAL A 95 8.41 8.53 -14.18
CA VAL A 95 7.38 7.97 -13.27
C VAL A 95 6.20 7.36 -14.04
N HIS A 96 5.86 7.93 -15.21
CA HIS A 96 4.75 7.46 -16.05
C HIS A 96 5.19 6.66 -17.28
N ALA A 97 6.49 6.34 -17.41
CA ALA A 97 7.06 5.76 -18.63
C ALA A 97 6.50 4.37 -18.97
N ARG A 98 6.18 3.56 -17.95
CA ARG A 98 5.64 2.20 -18.11
C ARG A 98 4.11 2.12 -18.03
N LEU A 99 3.43 3.23 -17.81
CA LEU A 99 1.98 3.26 -17.73
C LEU A 99 1.36 3.07 -19.12
N THR A 100 0.17 2.49 -19.19
CA THR A 100 -0.65 2.49 -20.41
C THR A 100 -1.30 3.86 -20.62
N ASP A 101 -1.89 4.09 -21.80
CA ASP A 101 -2.62 5.34 -22.06
C ASP A 101 -3.83 5.52 -21.15
N GLN A 102 -4.53 4.42 -20.84
CA GLN A 102 -5.62 4.43 -19.88
C GLN A 102 -5.13 4.82 -18.48
N GLU A 103 -4.02 4.23 -18.02
CA GLU A 103 -3.44 4.56 -16.72
C GLU A 103 -2.97 6.02 -16.67
N ARG A 104 -2.32 6.51 -17.73
CA ARG A 104 -1.95 7.94 -17.85
C ARG A 104 -3.16 8.86 -17.80
N SER A 105 -4.32 8.44 -18.33
CA SER A 105 -5.55 9.23 -18.27
C SER A 105 -5.98 9.52 -16.83
N PHE A 106 -5.71 8.61 -15.88
CA PHE A 106 -6.04 8.82 -14.47
C PHE A 106 -5.19 9.93 -13.83
N PHE A 107 -3.91 10.04 -14.20
CA PHE A 107 -3.02 11.11 -13.72
C PHE A 107 -3.26 12.47 -14.39
N ALA A 108 -3.88 12.48 -15.56
CA ALA A 108 -4.29 13.70 -16.25
C ALA A 108 -5.63 14.25 -15.72
N SER A 109 -6.37 13.43 -14.97
CA SER A 109 -7.66 13.81 -14.36
C SER A 109 -7.43 14.47 -13.00
N ASP A 110 -8.28 15.43 -12.63
CA ASP A 110 -8.34 15.88 -11.25
C ASP A 110 -9.17 14.91 -10.39
N VAL A 111 -9.16 15.12 -9.07
CA VAL A 111 -9.87 14.23 -8.12
C VAL A 111 -11.39 14.26 -8.35
N THR A 112 -11.95 15.39 -8.79
CA THR A 112 -13.39 15.52 -9.03
C THR A 112 -13.80 14.71 -10.26
N ASP A 113 -13.03 14.81 -11.33
CA ASP A 113 -13.25 14.01 -12.54
C ASP A 113 -13.09 12.51 -12.24
N LEU A 114 -12.03 12.13 -11.52
CA LEU A 114 -11.78 10.72 -11.20
C LEU A 114 -12.86 10.12 -10.29
N THR A 115 -13.37 10.87 -9.31
CA THR A 115 -14.50 10.42 -8.47
C THR A 115 -15.79 10.28 -9.27
N GLN A 116 -16.05 11.18 -10.24
CA GLN A 116 -17.20 11.06 -11.14
C GLN A 116 -17.11 9.83 -12.04
N ARG A 117 -15.95 9.57 -12.64
CA ARG A 117 -15.70 8.38 -13.47
C ARG A 117 -15.88 7.08 -12.69
N LEU A 118 -15.41 7.03 -11.45
CA LEU A 118 -15.61 5.89 -10.54
C LEU A 118 -17.10 5.72 -10.16
N ALA A 119 -17.79 6.82 -9.84
CA ALA A 119 -19.22 6.78 -9.52
C ALA A 119 -20.07 6.34 -10.73
N ALA A 120 -19.68 6.76 -11.93
CA ALA A 120 -20.30 6.38 -13.20
C ALA A 120 -19.90 4.96 -13.67
N LYS A 121 -18.99 4.27 -12.96
CA LYS A 121 -18.47 2.94 -13.30
C LYS A 121 -17.76 2.89 -14.65
N GLU A 122 -17.19 4.02 -15.08
CA GLU A 122 -16.39 4.12 -16.30
C GLU A 122 -14.98 3.52 -16.13
N CYS A 123 -14.50 3.51 -14.89
CA CYS A 123 -13.31 2.79 -14.46
C CYS A 123 -13.56 2.12 -13.11
N ALA A 124 -12.76 1.11 -12.79
CA ALA A 124 -12.79 0.44 -11.50
C ALA A 124 -11.75 1.03 -10.53
N ALA A 125 -12.05 1.04 -9.24
CA ALA A 125 -11.14 1.49 -8.19
C ALA A 125 -9.84 0.67 -8.20
N VAL A 126 -9.90 -0.62 -8.53
CA VAL A 126 -8.70 -1.45 -8.67
C VAL A 126 -7.80 -1.00 -9.81
N GLU A 127 -8.36 -0.55 -10.94
CA GLU A 127 -7.58 -0.07 -12.10
C GLU A 127 -6.84 1.22 -11.74
N VAL A 128 -7.57 2.16 -11.12
CA VAL A 128 -7.01 3.42 -10.63
C VAL A 128 -5.93 3.14 -9.60
N THR A 129 -6.21 2.36 -8.56
CA THR A 129 -5.24 2.04 -7.51
C THR A 129 -3.99 1.37 -8.06
N THR A 130 -4.15 0.42 -9.01
CA THR A 130 -3.03 -0.25 -9.66
C THR A 130 -2.14 0.74 -10.41
N ALA A 131 -2.72 1.68 -11.15
CA ALA A 131 -1.97 2.71 -11.86
C ALA A 131 -1.14 3.58 -10.91
N PHE A 132 -1.72 3.99 -9.79
CA PHE A 132 -1.04 4.78 -8.75
C PHE A 132 0.06 3.99 -8.05
N CYS A 133 -0.15 2.70 -7.77
CA CYS A 133 0.89 1.83 -7.22
C CYS A 133 2.06 1.65 -8.19
N LYS A 134 1.81 1.46 -9.49
CA LYS A 134 2.85 1.39 -10.54
C LYS A 134 3.71 2.65 -10.60
N ALA A 135 3.05 3.81 -10.67
CA ALA A 135 3.76 5.09 -10.66
C ALA A 135 4.56 5.29 -9.36
N THR A 136 4.03 4.82 -8.23
CA THR A 136 4.71 4.92 -6.93
C THR A 136 5.94 4.02 -6.84
N ASP A 137 5.88 2.80 -7.38
CA ASP A 137 7.04 1.91 -7.46
C ASP A 137 8.17 2.53 -8.29
N ALA A 138 7.83 3.08 -9.47
CA ALA A 138 8.79 3.83 -10.28
C ALA A 138 9.34 5.07 -9.56
N ALA A 139 8.49 5.84 -8.88
CA ALA A 139 8.93 7.00 -8.11
C ALA A 139 9.83 6.61 -6.93
N GLN A 140 9.57 5.47 -6.30
CA GLN A 140 10.37 4.94 -5.20
C GLN A 140 11.77 4.57 -5.67
N GLU A 141 11.90 3.88 -6.82
CA GLU A 141 13.19 3.58 -7.43
C GLU A 141 14.01 4.85 -7.74
N LEU A 142 13.33 5.92 -8.16
CA LEU A 142 13.96 7.17 -8.58
C LEU A 142 14.32 8.11 -7.42
N THR A 143 13.53 8.10 -6.34
CA THR A 143 13.57 9.17 -5.32
C THR A 143 13.60 8.70 -3.88
N ASN A 144 13.38 7.40 -3.61
CA ASN A 144 13.28 6.85 -2.26
C ASN A 144 12.25 7.59 -1.39
N CYS A 145 11.04 7.82 -1.93
CA CYS A 145 9.99 8.64 -1.32
C CYS A 145 8.99 7.87 -0.44
N VAL A 146 9.07 6.54 -0.38
CA VAL A 146 8.16 5.64 0.33
C VAL A 146 8.82 5.09 1.60
N THR A 147 8.10 5.09 2.73
CA THR A 147 8.51 4.44 3.98
C THR A 147 7.78 3.12 4.19
N GLU A 148 6.45 3.13 4.10
CA GLU A 148 5.61 1.94 4.25
C GLU A 148 4.86 1.65 2.95
N VAL A 149 5.02 0.42 2.44
CA VAL A 149 4.31 -0.04 1.24
C VAL A 149 3.07 -0.82 1.67
N MET A 150 1.90 -0.36 1.25
CA MET A 150 0.60 -0.96 1.59
C MET A 150 -0.19 -1.40 0.34
N PHE A 151 0.50 -1.67 -0.78
CA PHE A 151 -0.15 -1.96 -2.07
C PHE A 151 -1.12 -3.16 -2.01
N THR A 152 -0.78 -4.21 -1.28
CA THR A 152 -1.66 -5.39 -1.14
C THR A 152 -2.97 -5.04 -0.43
N GLN A 153 -2.88 -4.31 0.68
CA GLN A 153 -4.06 -3.86 1.43
C GLN A 153 -4.89 -2.86 0.61
N ALA A 154 -4.23 -1.95 -0.10
CA ALA A 154 -4.87 -0.98 -0.98
C ALA A 154 -5.67 -1.64 -2.11
N LEU A 155 -5.08 -2.64 -2.78
CA LEU A 155 -5.77 -3.38 -3.85
C LEU A 155 -6.94 -4.21 -3.30
N ALA A 156 -6.78 -4.83 -2.13
CA ALA A 156 -7.89 -5.52 -1.46
C ALA A 156 -9.05 -4.55 -1.17
N ARG A 157 -8.74 -3.36 -0.64
CA ARG A 157 -9.74 -2.32 -0.40
C ARG A 157 -10.38 -1.81 -1.69
N ALA A 158 -9.61 -1.67 -2.76
CA ALA A 158 -10.13 -1.30 -4.07
C ALA A 158 -11.18 -2.31 -4.57
N HIS A 159 -10.87 -3.62 -4.45
CA HIS A 159 -11.82 -4.67 -4.79
C HIS A 159 -13.10 -4.65 -3.93
N GLU A 160 -12.99 -4.34 -2.63
CA GLU A 160 -14.18 -4.18 -1.77
C GLU A 160 -15.05 -3.01 -2.21
N LEU A 161 -14.46 -1.89 -2.60
CA LEU A 161 -15.18 -0.71 -3.07
C LEU A 161 -15.85 -0.96 -4.42
N ASP A 162 -15.17 -1.65 -5.33
CA ASP A 162 -15.74 -2.10 -6.61
C ASP A 162 -16.91 -3.06 -6.39
N ALA A 163 -16.81 -3.98 -5.43
CA ALA A 163 -17.93 -4.86 -5.07
C ALA A 163 -19.09 -4.06 -4.46
N HIS A 164 -18.78 -3.12 -3.55
CA HIS A 164 -19.79 -2.30 -2.88
C HIS A 164 -20.64 -1.51 -3.88
N ILE A 165 -20.04 -0.80 -4.84
CA ILE A 165 -20.78 0.01 -5.81
C ILE A 165 -21.63 -0.83 -6.77
N LEU A 166 -21.25 -2.10 -6.99
CA LEU A 166 -22.04 -3.06 -7.77
C LEU A 166 -23.23 -3.60 -6.95
N GLU A 167 -23.05 -3.83 -5.65
CA GLU A 167 -24.09 -4.36 -4.76
C GLU A 167 -25.11 -3.31 -4.32
N THR A 168 -24.66 -2.12 -3.92
CA THR A 168 -25.53 -1.06 -3.39
C THR A 168 -26.04 -0.11 -4.47
N GLY A 169 -25.35 -0.05 -5.62
CA GLY A 169 -25.59 0.94 -6.67
C GLY A 169 -25.09 2.34 -6.32
N GLY A 170 -24.42 2.54 -5.18
CA GLY A 170 -23.96 3.84 -4.70
C GLY A 170 -22.50 3.83 -4.28
N VAL A 171 -21.90 5.03 -4.26
CA VAL A 171 -20.54 5.22 -3.77
C VAL A 171 -20.47 5.10 -2.25
N ALA A 172 -19.36 4.58 -1.73
CA ALA A 172 -19.14 4.43 -0.28
C ALA A 172 -18.94 5.78 0.44
N GLY A 173 -18.59 6.84 -0.30
CA GLY A 173 -18.34 8.18 0.23
C GLY A 173 -17.80 9.13 -0.84
N PRO A 174 -17.50 10.40 -0.50
CA PRO A 174 -17.09 11.43 -1.46
C PRO A 174 -15.71 11.18 -2.11
N LEU A 175 -14.87 10.33 -1.52
CA LEU A 175 -13.56 9.94 -2.05
C LEU A 175 -13.52 8.46 -2.47
N HIS A 176 -14.67 7.89 -2.80
CA HIS A 176 -14.79 6.48 -3.17
C HIS A 176 -13.76 6.08 -4.22
N GLY A 177 -12.88 5.15 -3.86
CA GLY A 177 -11.89 4.55 -4.75
C GLY A 177 -10.66 5.41 -5.04
N ILE A 178 -10.52 6.58 -4.40
CA ILE A 178 -9.39 7.49 -4.64
C ILE A 178 -8.15 7.05 -3.84
N PRO A 179 -7.00 6.78 -4.48
CA PRO A 179 -5.76 6.49 -3.79
C PRO A 179 -5.19 7.73 -3.10
N VAL A 180 -4.80 7.59 -1.83
CA VAL A 180 -4.23 8.67 -1.01
C VAL A 180 -2.96 8.18 -0.32
N SER A 181 -1.89 8.96 -0.42
CA SER A 181 -0.66 8.72 0.35
C SER A 181 -0.69 9.47 1.68
N ILE A 182 -0.05 8.91 2.70
CA ILE A 182 -0.05 9.46 4.06
C ILE A 182 1.39 9.74 4.50
N LYS A 183 1.65 10.88 5.12
CA LYS A 183 3.02 11.20 5.56
C LYS A 183 3.43 10.35 6.76
N ASP A 184 4.70 9.96 6.84
CA ASP A 184 5.14 8.91 7.79
C ASP A 184 4.80 9.13 9.27
N HIS A 185 4.73 10.38 9.73
CA HIS A 185 4.37 10.74 11.10
C HIS A 185 2.90 10.50 11.48
N ILE A 186 2.03 10.22 10.51
CA ILE A 186 0.61 9.94 10.75
C ILE A 186 0.45 8.43 10.94
N CYS A 187 -0.17 8.05 12.07
CA CYS A 187 -0.43 6.66 12.39
C CYS A 187 -1.46 6.05 11.43
N VAL A 188 -1.09 4.92 10.82
CA VAL A 188 -1.97 4.03 10.07
C VAL A 188 -1.89 2.68 10.78
N LYS A 189 -3.03 2.11 11.13
CA LYS A 189 -3.13 0.87 11.89
C LYS A 189 -2.30 -0.24 11.23
N VAL A 190 -1.66 -1.06 12.05
CA VAL A 190 -0.71 -2.13 11.70
C VAL A 190 0.56 -1.72 10.97
N GLU A 191 0.75 -0.43 10.67
CA GLU A 191 1.93 0.08 9.98
C GLU A 191 2.84 0.86 10.92
N ASP A 192 4.14 0.86 10.61
CA ASP A 192 5.15 1.55 11.40
C ASP A 192 5.13 3.07 11.17
N THR A 193 5.52 3.83 12.20
CA THR A 193 5.52 5.30 12.18
C THR A 193 6.83 5.84 12.77
N SER A 194 7.89 5.84 11.95
CA SER A 194 9.23 6.19 12.42
C SER A 194 9.46 7.69 12.63
N THR A 195 8.69 8.56 11.95
CA THR A 195 8.88 10.01 11.93
C THR A 195 10.32 10.43 11.58
N GLY A 196 10.98 9.64 10.73
CA GLY A 196 12.37 9.85 10.31
C GLY A 196 13.42 9.47 11.36
N PHE A 197 13.04 8.83 12.48
CA PHE A 197 13.97 8.35 13.49
C PHE A 197 14.24 6.85 13.34
N VAL A 198 15.49 6.50 13.04
CA VAL A 198 15.94 5.09 13.01
C VAL A 198 15.72 4.37 14.35
N ALA A 199 15.73 5.10 15.47
CA ALA A 199 15.46 4.57 16.79
C ALA A 199 14.01 4.08 16.99
N TRP A 200 13.08 4.55 16.14
CA TRP A 200 11.66 4.19 16.15
C TRP A 200 11.30 3.19 15.06
N ALA A 201 12.13 3.06 14.02
CA ALA A 201 11.92 2.11 12.94
C ALA A 201 11.73 0.66 13.46
N GLY A 202 10.58 0.08 13.13
CA GLY A 202 10.13 -1.26 13.55
C GLY A 202 9.67 -1.36 15.01
N ARG A 203 9.49 -0.22 15.71
CA ARG A 203 9.11 -0.19 17.14
C ARG A 203 7.84 0.61 17.41
N THR A 204 7.35 1.36 16.42
CA THR A 204 6.24 2.29 16.52
C THR A 204 5.10 1.88 15.59
N VAL A 205 4.76 0.59 15.61
CA VAL A 205 3.63 0.05 14.86
C VAL A 205 2.34 0.53 15.51
N ALA A 206 1.48 1.19 14.74
CA ALA A 206 0.27 1.78 15.28
C ALA A 206 -0.81 0.71 15.54
N GLU A 207 -1.44 0.76 16.72
CA GLU A 207 -2.56 -0.11 17.07
C GLU A 207 -3.88 0.35 16.45
N GLU A 208 -3.98 1.66 16.18
CA GLU A 208 -5.16 2.32 15.63
C GLU A 208 -4.78 3.37 14.58
N ASP A 209 -5.75 3.68 13.73
CA ASP A 209 -5.65 4.75 12.75
C ASP A 209 -5.72 6.11 13.42
N ALA A 210 -4.93 7.07 12.95
CA ALA A 210 -5.13 8.47 13.32
C ALA A 210 -6.52 8.97 12.87
N ALA A 211 -7.07 9.98 13.55
CA ALA A 211 -8.40 10.51 13.23
C ALA A 211 -8.57 10.89 11.76
N ILE A 212 -7.53 11.47 11.13
CA ILE A 212 -7.56 11.81 9.70
C ILE A 212 -7.65 10.57 8.80
N VAL A 213 -6.97 9.48 9.17
CA VAL A 213 -7.01 8.21 8.44
C VAL A 213 -8.39 7.57 8.55
N GLN A 214 -9.01 7.62 9.73
CA GLN A 214 -10.38 7.16 9.94
C GLN A 214 -11.38 7.94 9.07
N ILE A 215 -11.24 9.27 9.00
CA ILE A 215 -12.07 10.13 8.14
C ILE A 215 -11.89 9.77 6.66
N LEU A 216 -10.65 9.55 6.21
CA LEU A 216 -10.36 9.17 4.82
C LEU A 216 -10.97 7.80 4.48
N HIS A 217 -10.85 6.82 5.37
CA HIS A 217 -11.48 5.51 5.19
C HIS A 217 -13.01 5.60 5.13
N ALA A 218 -13.62 6.40 6.02
CA ALA A 218 -15.07 6.65 6.01
C ALA A 218 -15.53 7.40 4.75
N ALA A 219 -14.67 8.26 4.18
CA ALA A 219 -14.92 8.92 2.91
C ALA A 219 -14.76 8.00 1.69
N GLY A 220 -14.30 6.76 1.87
CA GLY A 220 -14.10 5.78 0.80
C GLY A 220 -12.73 5.86 0.11
N ALA A 221 -11.78 6.62 0.65
CA ALA A 221 -10.42 6.71 0.12
C ALA A 221 -9.61 5.43 0.41
N ILE A 222 -8.61 5.20 -0.44
CA ILE A 222 -7.72 4.03 -0.38
C ILE A 222 -6.31 4.50 0.00
N ILE A 223 -5.87 4.15 1.20
CA ILE A 223 -4.50 4.47 1.63
C ILE A 223 -3.57 3.36 1.15
N TYR A 224 -2.50 3.73 0.45
CA TYR A 224 -1.69 2.75 -0.31
C TYR A 224 -0.19 2.81 -0.06
N PHE A 225 0.35 3.92 0.43
CA PHE A 225 1.70 3.95 0.99
C PHE A 225 1.89 5.14 1.94
N LYS A 226 2.98 5.10 2.72
CA LYS A 226 3.43 6.21 3.53
C LYS A 226 4.64 6.93 2.91
N THR A 227 4.62 8.26 2.86
CA THR A 227 5.70 9.07 2.31
C THR A 227 6.77 9.39 3.35
N THR A 228 8.02 9.52 2.90
CA THR A 228 9.11 10.03 3.74
C THR A 228 8.82 11.43 4.26
N ASN A 229 9.45 11.76 5.39
CA ASN A 229 9.40 13.10 5.96
C ASN A 229 10.79 13.53 6.42
N PRO A 230 11.04 14.85 6.53
CA PRO A 230 12.22 15.33 7.23
C PRO A 230 12.15 14.86 8.68
N GLN A 231 13.31 14.47 9.23
CA GLN A 231 13.43 14.01 10.60
C GLN A 231 12.80 15.05 11.56
N SER A 232 11.97 14.58 12.49
CA SER A 232 11.22 15.42 13.44
C SER A 232 10.21 16.40 12.82
N LEU A 233 9.88 16.24 11.53
CA LEU A 233 9.06 17.18 10.74
C LEU A 233 9.68 18.58 10.61
N PHE A 234 10.92 18.74 11.04
CA PHE A 234 11.65 19.98 10.99
C PHE A 234 12.49 20.00 9.72
N VAL A 235 12.19 20.94 8.82
CA VAL A 235 13.12 21.30 7.75
C VAL A 235 13.97 22.44 8.31
N PRO A 236 15.31 22.33 8.41
CA PRO A 236 16.12 23.52 8.62
C PRO A 236 16.08 24.34 7.33
N LEU A 237 15.05 25.18 7.19
CA LEU A 237 15.06 26.28 6.23
C LEU A 237 15.86 27.41 6.86
N PHE A 238 17.20 27.33 6.76
CA PHE A 238 18.08 28.49 6.63
C PHE A 238 19.41 28.05 6.04
N THR A 239 19.52 28.11 4.71
CA THR A 239 20.71 28.64 4.02
C THR A 239 20.28 29.18 2.66
N ASN A 240 20.54 30.47 2.46
CA ASN A 240 20.49 31.21 1.19
C ASN A 240 21.24 30.49 0.06
#